data_AF-A0A3L6TCL5-F1
#
_entry.id   AF-A0A3L6TCL5-F1
#
_cell.length_a   1.000
_cell.length_b   1.000
_cell.length_c   1.000
_cell.angle_alpha   90.00
_cell.angle_beta   90.00
_cell.angle_gamma   90.00
#
_symmetry.space_group_name_H-M   'P 1'
#
loop_
_entity.id
_entity.type
_entity.pdbx_description
1 polymer ?
#
loop_
_entity_poly.entity_id
_entity_poly.type
_entity_poly.pdbx_seq_one_letter_code
_entity_poly.pdbx_strand_id
1 'polypeptide(L)'
;MPLKIDGQSSIGIYVPKDLLPVEARENTLRKVEVLSRFAKDGIPLLDPAEDSKVQSKDFRKATRRIEALDGLFEKHDIRSSAHIQQKLKVLHVKQELSAKIKSIKKTMRSSTALAFKDELKARKQIQIDVESFVSSFRPDIMEAVYSWAKGSKFYQIMETTQVFEGSLIRAIRRLEEVLQPLILASKSIGETELEAKLERQSARSRGT
;
A
#
# COMPACT_ATOMS: atom_id res chain seq x y z
N MET A 1 5.19 -7.19 -34.16
CA MET A 1 4.28 -7.62 -33.08
C MET A 1 3.45 -8.77 -33.61
N PRO A 2 3.22 -9.85 -32.84
CA PRO A 2 2.26 -10.88 -33.24
C PRO A 2 0.87 -10.25 -33.33
N LEU A 3 0.06 -10.73 -34.28
CA LEU A 3 -1.33 -10.32 -34.44
C LEU A 3 -2.11 -10.68 -33.17
N LYS A 4 -2.67 -9.69 -32.47
CA LYS A 4 -3.52 -9.90 -31.29
C LYS A 4 -4.97 -9.73 -31.71
N ILE A 5 -5.80 -10.74 -31.44
CA ILE A 5 -7.24 -10.69 -31.68
C ILE A 5 -7.92 -10.36 -30.34
N ASP A 6 -8.52 -9.17 -30.24
CA ASP A 6 -9.19 -8.74 -29.02
C ASP A 6 -10.69 -9.11 -28.98
N GLY A 7 -11.29 -9.45 -30.12
CA GLY A 7 -12.70 -9.84 -30.21
C GLY A 7 -13.10 -10.34 -31.58
N GLN A 8 -14.21 -11.06 -31.64
CA GLN A 8 -14.82 -11.55 -32.87
C GLN A 8 -16.25 -11.01 -32.95
N SER A 9 -16.66 -10.59 -34.15
CA SER A 9 -18.04 -10.17 -34.39
C SER A 9 -18.93 -11.36 -34.74
N SER A 10 -20.22 -11.25 -34.43
CA SER A 10 -21.26 -12.16 -34.91
C SER A 10 -21.64 -11.92 -36.39
N ILE A 11 -21.19 -10.82 -37.00
CA ILE A 11 -21.51 -10.46 -38.39
C ILE A 11 -20.48 -11.07 -39.35
N GLY A 12 -20.96 -11.78 -40.36
CA GLY A 12 -20.15 -12.24 -41.49
C GLY A 12 -20.21 -11.29 -42.69
N ILE A 13 -19.08 -11.06 -43.35
CA ILE A 13 -19.01 -10.36 -44.64
C ILE A 13 -18.63 -11.33 -45.76
N TYR A 14 -19.21 -11.10 -46.94
CA TYR A 14 -18.75 -11.80 -48.13
C TYR A 14 -17.39 -11.25 -48.57
N VAL A 15 -16.37 -12.10 -48.49
CA VAL A 15 -15.01 -11.83 -48.95
C VAL A 15 -14.76 -12.60 -50.25
N PRO A 16 -14.28 -11.96 -51.33
CA PRO A 16 -13.88 -12.65 -52.57
C PRO A 16 -12.82 -13.72 -52.30
N LYS A 17 -12.81 -14.79 -53.10
CA LYS A 17 -11.83 -15.89 -52.95
C LYS A 17 -10.38 -15.46 -53.21
N ASP A 18 -10.18 -14.45 -54.05
CA ASP A 18 -8.87 -13.88 -54.36
C ASP A 18 -8.81 -12.41 -53.95
N LEU A 19 -7.79 -12.08 -53.15
CA LEU A 19 -7.50 -10.75 -52.61
C LEU A 19 -6.14 -10.21 -53.09
N LEU A 20 -5.47 -10.90 -54.02
CA LEU A 20 -4.26 -10.38 -54.66
C LEU A 20 -4.54 -9.08 -55.45
N PRO A 21 -5.67 -8.94 -56.18
CA PRO A 21 -6.01 -7.68 -56.85
C PRO A 21 -6.26 -6.55 -55.84
N VAL A 22 -5.71 -5.37 -56.13
CA VAL A 22 -5.90 -4.16 -55.29
C VAL A 22 -7.38 -3.81 -55.16
N GLU A 23 -8.11 -3.85 -56.28
CA GLU A 23 -9.55 -3.57 -56.33
C GLU A 23 -10.37 -4.51 -55.43
N ALA A 24 -10.00 -5.80 -55.37
CA ALA A 24 -10.68 -6.77 -54.50
C ALA A 24 -10.48 -6.44 -53.02
N ARG A 25 -9.28 -5.98 -52.64
CA ARG A 25 -9.01 -5.52 -51.26
C ARG A 25 -9.72 -4.23 -50.92
N GLU A 26 -9.68 -3.23 -51.80
CA GLU A 26 -10.35 -1.95 -51.58
C GLU A 26 -11.87 -2.11 -51.45
N ASN A 27 -12.47 -2.93 -52.31
CA ASN A 27 -13.90 -3.23 -52.22
C ASN A 27 -14.27 -3.97 -50.92
N THR A 28 -13.42 -4.91 -50.47
CA THR A 28 -13.64 -5.60 -49.19
C THR A 28 -13.47 -4.65 -48.00
N LEU A 29 -12.49 -3.76 -48.03
CA LEU A 29 -12.29 -2.75 -47.00
C LEU A 29 -13.47 -1.78 -46.92
N ARG A 30 -13.99 -1.31 -48.05
CA ARG A 30 -15.19 -0.45 -48.08
C ARG A 30 -16.39 -1.13 -47.44
N LYS A 31 -16.59 -2.44 -47.64
CA LYS A 31 -17.66 -3.21 -46.97
C LYS A 31 -17.48 -3.24 -45.46
N VAL A 32 -16.25 -3.39 -44.97
CA VAL A 32 -15.93 -3.35 -43.53
C VAL A 32 -16.18 -1.95 -42.95
N GLU A 33 -15.75 -0.89 -43.64
CA GLU A 33 -15.97 0.50 -43.21
C GLU A 33 -17.45 0.88 -43.17
N VAL A 34 -18.24 0.37 -44.10
CA VAL A 34 -19.69 0.54 -44.09
C VAL A 34 -20.25 -0.03 -42.79
N LEU A 35 -19.90 -1.26 -42.42
CA LEU A 35 -20.37 -1.87 -41.19
C LEU A 35 -20.00 -1.08 -39.93
N SER A 36 -18.78 -0.52 -39.87
CA SER A 36 -18.38 0.28 -38.72
C SER A 36 -19.15 1.60 -38.61
N ARG A 37 -19.60 2.18 -39.73
CA ARG A 37 -20.39 3.43 -39.76
C ARG A 37 -21.85 3.23 -39.40
N PHE A 38 -22.44 2.09 -39.75
CA PHE A 38 -23.86 1.83 -39.53
C PHE A 38 -24.18 1.34 -38.11
N ALA A 39 -23.18 0.88 -37.36
CA ALA A 39 -23.35 0.43 -36.00
C ALA A 39 -23.25 1.62 -35.02
N LYS A 40 -24.40 2.22 -34.66
CA LYS A 40 -24.48 3.36 -33.71
C LYS A 40 -23.76 3.09 -32.38
N ASP A 41 -23.80 1.84 -31.91
CA ASP A 41 -23.23 1.40 -30.64
C ASP A 41 -21.95 0.55 -30.83
N GLY A 42 -21.40 0.52 -32.05
CA GLY A 42 -20.26 -0.32 -32.42
C GLY A 42 -20.67 -1.70 -32.96
N ILE A 43 -19.72 -2.39 -33.59
CA ILE A 43 -19.96 -3.69 -34.23
C ILE A 43 -20.33 -4.73 -33.16
N PRO A 44 -21.47 -5.44 -33.30
CA PRO A 44 -21.88 -6.48 -32.36
C PRO A 44 -20.80 -7.56 -32.22
N LEU A 45 -20.42 -7.83 -30.97
CA LEU A 45 -19.49 -8.90 -30.63
C LEU A 45 -20.24 -10.24 -30.53
N LEU A 46 -19.52 -11.31 -30.84
CA LEU A 46 -19.96 -12.68 -30.68
C LEU A 46 -20.07 -13.00 -29.18
N ASP A 47 -21.19 -13.57 -28.75
CA ASP A 47 -21.34 -14.07 -27.39
C ASP A 47 -20.68 -15.46 -27.27
N PRO A 48 -19.66 -15.65 -26.43
CA PRO A 48 -19.00 -16.95 -26.33
C PRO A 48 -19.89 -18.04 -25.72
N ALA A 49 -20.86 -17.69 -24.87
CA ALA A 49 -21.79 -18.63 -24.26
C ALA A 49 -22.88 -19.07 -25.24
N GLU A 50 -23.55 -18.10 -25.87
CA GLU A 50 -24.70 -18.34 -26.74
C GLU A 50 -24.26 -18.78 -28.15
N ASP A 51 -23.38 -18.01 -28.80
CA ASP A 51 -22.99 -18.27 -30.19
C ASP A 51 -21.90 -19.36 -30.30
N SER A 52 -20.89 -19.30 -29.42
CA SER A 52 -19.76 -20.24 -29.45
C SER A 52 -19.92 -21.46 -28.55
N LYS A 53 -21.02 -21.54 -27.78
CA LYS A 53 -21.37 -22.68 -26.91
C LYS A 53 -20.29 -23.06 -25.90
N VAL A 54 -19.55 -22.09 -25.37
CA VAL A 54 -18.51 -22.34 -24.36
C VAL A 54 -19.16 -22.64 -23.01
N GLN A 55 -19.09 -23.90 -22.57
CA GLN A 55 -19.77 -24.39 -21.37
C GLN A 55 -18.86 -24.61 -20.15
N SER A 56 -17.59 -24.18 -20.21
CA SER A 56 -16.64 -24.48 -19.13
C SER A 56 -17.06 -23.85 -17.80
N LYS A 57 -16.83 -24.58 -16.71
CA LYS A 57 -17.20 -24.15 -15.35
C LYS A 57 -16.49 -22.84 -14.98
N ASP A 58 -15.24 -22.68 -15.39
CA ASP A 58 -14.44 -21.51 -15.06
C ASP A 58 -14.81 -20.29 -15.91
N PHE A 59 -15.20 -20.48 -17.18
CA PHE A 59 -15.77 -19.41 -18.00
C PHE A 59 -17.05 -18.88 -17.35
N ARG A 60 -18.00 -19.74 -17.02
CA ARG A 60 -19.25 -19.33 -16.35
C ARG A 60 -19.03 -18.60 -15.03
N LYS A 61 -18.04 -19.02 -14.24
CA LYS A 61 -17.67 -18.31 -13.00
C LYS A 61 -17.09 -16.92 -13.29
N ALA A 62 -16.23 -16.79 -14.31
CA ALA A 62 -15.65 -15.52 -14.70
C ALA A 62 -16.74 -14.56 -15.21
N THR A 63 -17.62 -15.01 -16.10
CA THR A 63 -18.75 -14.22 -16.63
C THR A 63 -19.66 -13.71 -15.50
N ARG A 64 -20.09 -14.60 -14.59
CA ARG A 64 -20.89 -14.19 -13.42
C ARG A 64 -20.19 -13.16 -12.54
N ARG A 65 -18.85 -13.23 -12.43
CA ARG A 65 -18.09 -12.28 -11.63
C ARG A 65 -17.96 -10.92 -12.33
N ILE A 66 -17.84 -10.91 -13.66
CA ILE A 66 -17.87 -9.70 -14.47
C ILE A 66 -19.23 -9.01 -14.32
N GLU A 67 -20.33 -9.74 -14.53
CA GLU A 67 -21.70 -9.23 -14.37
C GLU A 67 -21.95 -8.68 -12.96
N ALA A 68 -21.47 -9.37 -11.93
CA ALA A 68 -21.58 -8.90 -10.55
C ALA A 68 -20.79 -7.62 -10.30
N LEU A 69 -19.59 -7.49 -10.88
CA LEU A 69 -18.76 -6.28 -10.77
C LEU A 69 -19.39 -5.12 -11.54
N ASP A 70 -19.90 -5.36 -12.75
CA ASP A 70 -20.60 -4.35 -13.54
C ASP A 70 -21.85 -3.86 -12.80
N GLY A 71 -22.65 -4.77 -12.27
CA GLY A 71 -23.83 -4.41 -11.46
C GLY A 71 -23.47 -3.63 -10.19
N LEU A 72 -22.30 -3.86 -9.61
CA LEU A 72 -21.81 -3.10 -8.46
C LEU A 72 -21.26 -1.73 -8.87
N PHE A 73 -20.64 -1.65 -10.03
CA PHE A 73 -20.13 -0.41 -10.62
C PHE A 73 -21.24 0.52 -11.09
N GLU A 74 -22.30 -0.02 -11.70
CA GLU A 74 -23.52 0.72 -12.08
C GLU A 74 -24.15 1.42 -10.87
N LYS A 75 -24.17 0.75 -9.71
CA LYS A 75 -24.74 1.29 -8.48
C LYS A 75 -23.84 2.28 -7.75
N HIS A 76 -22.57 2.38 -8.14
CA HIS A 76 -21.61 3.18 -7.40
C HIS A 76 -21.65 4.65 -7.82
N ASP A 77 -21.72 5.57 -6.85
CA ASP A 77 -21.71 7.03 -7.06
C ASP A 77 -20.50 7.58 -7.85
N ILE A 78 -19.45 6.77 -8.02
CA ILE A 78 -18.24 7.15 -8.74
C ILE A 78 -18.48 7.12 -10.25
N ARG A 79 -19.42 6.31 -10.74
CA ARG A 79 -19.77 6.24 -12.17
C ARG A 79 -20.24 7.59 -12.71
N SER A 80 -21.14 8.26 -11.99
CA SER A 80 -21.70 9.56 -12.40
C SER A 80 -20.79 10.75 -12.09
N SER A 81 -19.65 10.52 -11.41
CA SER A 81 -18.76 11.60 -10.98
C SER A 81 -17.98 12.17 -12.16
N ALA A 82 -18.25 13.43 -12.52
CA ALA A 82 -17.56 14.17 -13.59
C ALA A 82 -16.01 14.19 -13.46
N HIS A 83 -15.48 14.04 -12.24
CA HIS A 83 -14.04 14.10 -11.94
C HIS A 83 -13.41 12.72 -11.66
N ILE A 84 -13.97 11.62 -12.19
CA ILE A 84 -13.48 10.26 -11.91
C ILE A 84 -11.99 10.09 -12.22
N GLN A 85 -11.51 10.62 -13.34
CA GLN A 85 -10.11 10.54 -13.76
C GLN A 85 -9.16 11.20 -12.75
N GLN A 86 -9.54 12.38 -12.23
CA GLN A 86 -8.75 13.09 -11.24
C GLN A 86 -8.74 12.35 -9.89
N LYS A 87 -9.89 11.83 -9.44
CA LYS A 87 -9.99 11.02 -8.21
C LYS A 87 -9.17 9.74 -8.31
N LEU A 88 -9.20 9.05 -9.45
CA LEU A 88 -8.43 7.84 -9.71
C LEU A 88 -6.92 8.12 -9.65
N LYS A 89 -6.47 9.24 -10.24
CA LYS A 89 -5.07 9.67 -10.20
C LYS A 89 -4.58 9.89 -8.77
N VAL A 90 -5.35 10.61 -7.95
CA VAL A 90 -5.02 10.84 -6.53
C VAL A 90 -4.98 9.52 -5.75
N LEU A 91 -5.92 8.61 -6.01
CA LEU A 91 -5.96 7.30 -5.35
C LEU A 91 -4.74 6.44 -5.72
N HIS A 92 -4.32 6.43 -6.98
CA HIS A 92 -3.10 5.75 -7.42
C HIS A 92 -1.86 6.30 -6.70
N VAL A 93 -1.70 7.63 -6.65
CA VAL A 93 -0.59 8.26 -5.92
C VAL A 93 -0.59 7.88 -4.44
N LYS A 94 -1.77 7.86 -3.79
CA LYS A 94 -1.91 7.41 -2.40
C LYS A 94 -1.49 5.96 -2.21
N GLN A 95 -1.89 5.06 -3.13
CA GLN A 95 -1.50 3.65 -3.08
C GLN A 95 0.01 3.46 -3.23
N GLU A 96 0.65 4.16 -4.18
CA GLU A 96 2.10 4.12 -4.39
C GLU A 96 2.87 4.62 -3.16
N LEU A 97 2.44 5.74 -2.57
CA LEU A 97 3.04 6.29 -1.36
C LEU A 97 2.89 5.31 -0.18
N SER A 98 1.71 4.71 -0.01
CA SER A 98 1.46 3.71 1.03
C SER A 98 2.37 2.48 0.86
N ALA A 99 2.54 2.00 -0.37
CA ALA A 99 3.46 0.89 -0.67
C ALA A 99 4.92 1.26 -0.36
N LYS A 100 5.36 2.47 -0.74
CA LYS A 100 6.70 2.99 -0.40
C LYS A 100 6.91 3.07 1.11
N ILE A 101 5.96 3.63 1.86
CA ILE A 101 6.02 3.70 3.33
C ILE A 101 6.12 2.29 3.93
N LYS A 102 5.32 1.33 3.44
CA LYS A 102 5.38 -0.06 3.92
C LYS A 102 6.73 -0.70 3.64
N SER A 103 7.30 -0.47 2.46
CA SER A 103 8.64 -0.94 2.09
C SER A 103 9.72 -0.34 2.98
N ILE A 104 9.74 1.00 3.13
CA ILE A 104 10.70 1.72 3.98
C ILE A 104 10.60 1.28 5.44
N LYS A 105 9.38 1.12 5.97
CA LYS A 105 9.19 0.58 7.33
C LYS A 105 9.76 -0.83 7.48
N LYS A 106 9.65 -1.67 6.44
CA LYS A 106 10.22 -3.03 6.43
C LYS A 106 11.75 -3.01 6.39
N THR A 107 12.36 -2.21 5.50
CA THR A 107 13.83 -2.08 5.44
C THR A 107 14.40 -1.45 6.69
N MET A 108 13.76 -0.41 7.24
CA MET A 108 14.17 0.22 8.50
C MET A 108 14.18 -0.79 9.65
N ARG A 109 13.11 -1.59 9.80
CA ARG A 109 13.04 -2.66 10.81
C ARG A 109 14.14 -3.69 10.62
N SER A 110 14.41 -4.12 9.38
CA SER A 110 15.44 -5.13 9.12
C SER A 110 16.86 -4.61 9.32
N SER A 111 17.12 -3.35 8.96
CA SER A 111 18.46 -2.74 9.03
C SER A 111 18.85 -2.41 10.47
N THR A 112 17.93 -1.86 11.28
CA THR A 112 18.19 -1.65 12.70
C THR A 112 18.39 -2.97 13.43
N ALA A 113 17.57 -3.98 13.13
CA ALA A 113 17.68 -5.31 13.71
C ALA A 113 19.02 -6.00 13.41
N LEU A 114 19.48 -5.91 12.16
CA LEU A 114 20.70 -6.57 11.70
C LEU A 114 21.95 -5.89 12.27
N ALA A 115 21.99 -4.56 12.30
CA ALA A 115 23.11 -3.81 12.88
C ALA A 115 23.32 -4.15 14.36
N PHE A 116 22.25 -4.24 15.15
CA PHE A 116 22.32 -4.68 16.55
C PHE A 116 22.70 -6.17 16.69
N LYS A 117 22.23 -7.04 15.79
CA LYS A 117 22.55 -8.47 15.82
C LYS A 117 24.04 -8.73 15.56
N ASP A 118 24.63 -8.07 14.57
CA ASP A 118 26.03 -8.30 14.21
C ASP A 118 26.97 -7.79 15.31
N GLU A 119 26.63 -6.68 15.95
CA GLU A 119 27.37 -6.16 17.12
C GLU A 119 27.29 -7.10 18.34
N LEU A 120 26.11 -7.68 18.61
CA LEU A 120 25.92 -8.61 19.73
C LEU A 120 26.55 -10.00 19.49
N LYS A 121 26.51 -10.51 18.24
CA LYS A 121 27.15 -11.77 17.86
C LYS A 121 28.68 -11.69 17.92
N ALA A 122 29.26 -10.60 17.44
CA ALA A 122 30.71 -10.41 17.42
C ALA A 122 31.34 -10.38 18.83
N ARG A 123 30.56 -9.99 19.86
CA ARG A 123 31.10 -9.81 21.22
C ARG A 123 30.83 -10.96 22.19
N LYS A 124 29.84 -11.86 21.98
CA LYS A 124 29.44 -12.83 23.04
C LYS A 124 28.99 -14.26 22.62
N GLN A 125 29.02 -14.67 21.34
CA GLN A 125 28.50 -16.00 20.91
C GLN A 125 27.05 -16.32 21.36
N ILE A 126 26.23 -15.30 21.61
CA ILE A 126 24.83 -15.51 22.03
C ILE A 126 23.97 -15.63 20.77
N GLN A 127 23.22 -16.74 20.66
CA GLN A 127 22.19 -16.87 19.64
C GLN A 127 20.97 -16.04 20.06
N ILE A 128 20.90 -14.81 19.55
CA ILE A 128 19.74 -13.94 19.71
C ILE A 128 18.86 -14.11 18.48
N ASP A 129 17.60 -14.50 18.72
CA ASP A 129 16.58 -14.41 17.68
C ASP A 129 16.26 -12.93 17.41
N VAL A 130 16.48 -12.54 16.16
CA VAL A 130 16.37 -11.15 15.71
C VAL A 130 14.93 -10.68 15.79
N GLU A 131 13.99 -11.55 15.42
CA GLU A 131 12.58 -11.17 15.34
C GLU A 131 11.99 -10.97 16.74
N SER A 132 12.31 -11.86 17.67
CA SER A 132 12.03 -11.69 19.10
C SER A 132 12.66 -10.42 19.69
N PHE A 133 13.92 -10.11 19.38
CA PHE A 133 14.57 -8.90 19.87
C PHE A 133 13.90 -7.63 19.33
N VAL A 134 13.60 -7.57 18.03
CA VAL A 134 12.96 -6.40 17.41
C VAL A 134 11.54 -6.20 17.92
N SER A 135 10.79 -7.29 18.09
CA SER A 135 9.42 -7.24 18.60
C SER A 135 9.35 -6.84 20.09
N SER A 136 10.46 -6.97 20.83
CA SER A 136 10.53 -6.49 22.21
C SER A 136 10.46 -4.96 22.34
N PHE A 137 10.83 -4.21 21.29
CA PHE A 137 10.70 -2.76 21.26
C PHE A 137 9.24 -2.34 21.04
N ARG A 138 8.82 -1.29 21.75
CA ARG A 138 7.45 -0.75 21.75
C ARG A 138 7.36 0.60 21.02
N PRO A 139 7.41 0.63 19.67
CA PRO A 139 7.36 1.87 18.90
C PRO A 139 6.00 2.58 18.99
N ASP A 140 4.96 1.87 19.40
CA ASP A 140 3.61 2.37 19.61
C ASP A 140 3.52 3.41 20.75
N ILE A 141 4.45 3.38 21.71
CA ILE A 141 4.47 4.31 22.86
C ILE A 141 5.48 5.47 22.64
N MET A 142 6.33 5.37 21.61
CA MET A 142 7.45 6.29 21.38
C MET A 142 6.98 7.75 21.19
N GLU A 143 5.95 7.97 20.39
CA GLU A 143 5.39 9.32 20.13
C GLU A 143 4.76 9.92 21.40
N ALA A 144 4.12 9.08 22.20
CA ALA A 144 3.51 9.46 23.48
C ALA A 144 4.55 9.99 24.46
N VAL A 145 5.62 9.22 24.63
CA VAL A 145 6.72 9.54 25.55
C VAL A 145 7.51 10.75 25.07
N TYR A 146 7.68 10.92 23.76
CA TYR A 146 8.29 12.11 23.19
C TYR A 146 7.46 13.38 23.46
N SER A 147 6.14 13.28 23.30
CA SER A 147 5.22 14.37 23.60
C SER A 147 5.22 14.72 25.09
N TRP A 148 5.28 13.70 25.97
CA TRP A 148 5.45 13.89 27.41
C TRP A 148 6.75 14.65 27.73
N ALA A 149 7.88 14.23 27.17
CA ALA A 149 9.17 14.88 27.36
C ALA A 149 9.21 16.34 26.84
N LYS A 150 8.33 16.70 25.91
CA LYS A 150 8.15 18.10 25.46
C LYS A 150 7.28 18.95 26.40
N GLY A 151 6.62 18.35 27.38
CA GLY A 151 5.76 19.02 28.35
C GLY A 151 4.27 19.04 27.97
N SER A 152 3.82 18.15 27.09
CA SER A 152 2.40 17.98 26.82
C SER A 152 1.67 17.42 28.05
N LYS A 153 0.43 17.87 28.27
CA LYS A 153 -0.38 17.38 29.40
C LYS A 153 -0.80 15.94 29.17
N PHE A 154 -0.90 15.16 30.25
CA PHE A 154 -1.19 13.72 30.18
C PHE A 154 -2.45 13.38 29.38
N TYR A 155 -3.53 14.14 29.55
CA TYR A 155 -4.79 13.92 28.82
C TYR A 155 -4.63 14.08 27.29
N GLN A 156 -3.79 15.00 26.82
CA GLN A 156 -3.54 15.22 25.40
C GLN A 156 -2.80 14.04 24.78
N ILE A 157 -1.89 13.44 25.54
CA ILE A 157 -1.13 12.27 25.10
C ILE A 157 -2.05 11.05 25.00
N MET A 158 -2.98 10.91 25.95
CA MET A 158 -4.00 9.85 25.92
C MET A 158 -4.95 9.98 24.72
N GLU A 159 -5.22 11.18 24.21
CA GLU A 159 -6.02 11.37 22.98
C GLU A 159 -5.26 10.93 21.72
N THR A 160 -3.94 11.12 21.70
CA THR A 160 -3.10 10.77 20.53
C THR A 160 -2.71 9.30 20.47
N THR A 161 -2.85 8.54 21.56
CA THR A 161 -2.36 7.16 21.67
C THR A 161 -3.45 6.18 22.06
N GLN A 162 -3.43 5.00 21.44
CA GLN A 162 -4.41 3.92 21.69
C GLN A 162 -3.97 2.97 22.82
N VAL A 163 -3.04 3.41 23.67
CA VAL A 163 -2.39 2.57 24.69
C VAL A 163 -3.08 2.79 26.03
N PHE A 164 -3.26 1.72 26.80
CA PHE A 164 -3.81 1.83 28.16
C PHE A 164 -2.96 2.76 29.04
N GLU A 165 -3.66 3.59 29.81
CA GLU A 165 -3.08 4.60 30.70
C GLU A 165 -1.97 4.03 31.60
N GLY A 166 -2.24 2.90 32.28
CA GLY A 166 -1.26 2.25 33.16
C GLY A 166 0.00 1.75 32.43
N SER A 167 -0.09 1.41 31.14
CA SER A 167 1.08 1.02 30.35
C SER A 167 1.95 2.23 30.01
N LEU A 168 1.33 3.38 29.73
CA LEU A 168 2.03 4.64 29.49
C LEU A 168 2.70 5.15 30.77
N ILE A 169 2.00 5.15 31.90
CA ILE A 169 2.55 5.58 33.20
C ILE A 169 3.76 4.73 33.60
N ARG A 170 3.68 3.39 33.44
CA ARG A 170 4.82 2.50 33.70
C ARG A 170 6.00 2.78 32.76
N ALA A 171 5.73 3.08 31.49
CA ALA A 171 6.78 3.40 30.52
C ALA A 171 7.50 4.72 30.87
N ILE A 172 6.75 5.75 31.28
CA ILE A 172 7.29 7.05 31.71
C ILE A 172 8.16 6.88 32.97
N ARG A 173 7.67 6.16 34.00
CA ARG A 173 8.45 5.88 35.21
C ARG A 173 9.73 5.10 34.93
N ARG A 174 9.65 4.05 34.10
CA ARG A 174 10.83 3.29 33.68
C ARG A 174 11.83 4.12 32.89
N LEU A 175 11.37 5.05 32.06
CA LEU A 175 12.26 5.97 31.35
C LEU A 175 13.02 6.84 32.36
N GLU A 176 12.36 7.34 33.39
CA GLU A 176 13.00 8.12 34.45
C GLU A 176 14.06 7.30 35.22
N GLU A 177 13.74 6.06 35.56
CA GLU A 177 14.66 5.10 36.19
C GLU A 177 15.91 4.84 35.33
N VAL A 178 15.81 4.93 33.99
CA VAL A 178 16.94 4.76 33.06
C VAL A 178 17.72 6.07 32.85
N LEU A 179 17.04 7.22 32.86
CA LEU A 179 17.69 8.53 32.72
C LEU A 179 18.66 8.80 33.88
N GLN A 180 18.34 8.38 35.11
CA GLN A 180 19.20 8.61 36.28
C GLN A 180 20.59 7.94 36.15
N PRO A 181 20.70 6.63 35.88
CA PRO A 181 21.99 5.98 35.59
C PRO A 181 22.73 6.59 34.40
N LEU A 182 22.02 7.02 33.35
CA LEU A 182 22.65 7.64 32.18
C LEU A 182 23.30 8.99 32.49
N ILE A 183 22.67 9.81 33.34
CA ILE A 183 23.27 11.06 33.82
C ILE A 183 24.56 10.77 34.59
N LEU A 184 24.52 9.80 35.53
CA LEU A 184 25.69 9.40 36.32
C LEU A 184 26.81 8.84 35.43
N ALA A 185 26.48 8.04 34.43
CA ALA A 185 27.45 7.50 33.47
C ALA A 185 28.07 8.62 32.62
N SER A 186 27.26 9.57 32.13
CA SER A 186 27.73 10.70 31.33
C SER A 186 28.71 11.57 32.13
N LYS A 187 28.38 11.82 33.41
CA LYS A 187 29.25 12.52 34.36
C LYS A 187 30.57 11.80 34.59
N SER A 188 30.53 10.47 34.75
CA SER A 188 31.72 9.64 34.96
C SER A 188 32.66 9.64 33.75
N ILE A 189 32.11 9.73 32.54
CA ILE A 189 32.86 9.77 31.28
C ILE A 189 33.38 11.19 30.96
N GLY A 190 32.85 12.23 31.64
CA GLY A 190 33.20 13.63 31.41
C GLY A 190 32.47 14.28 30.23
N GLU A 191 31.39 13.67 29.75
CA GLU A 191 30.54 14.23 28.69
C GLU A 191 29.51 15.19 29.32
N THR A 192 29.93 16.45 29.45
CA THR A 192 29.17 17.52 30.10
C THR A 192 27.98 18.03 29.28
N GLU A 193 27.99 17.91 27.95
CA GLU A 193 26.89 18.34 27.08
C GLU A 193 25.72 17.36 27.17
N LEU A 194 26.02 16.07 27.13
CA LEU A 194 25.08 14.98 27.28
C LEU A 194 24.51 14.93 28.69
N GLU A 195 25.34 15.12 29.72
CA GLU A 195 24.90 15.27 31.11
C GLU A 195 23.84 16.38 31.23
N ALA A 196 24.16 17.60 30.78
CA ALA A 196 23.24 18.73 30.84
C ALA A 196 21.95 18.49 30.04
N LYS A 197 22.04 17.81 28.88
CA LYS A 197 20.87 17.46 28.07
C LYS A 197 19.95 16.48 28.79
N LEU A 198 20.52 15.44 29.40
CA LEU A 198 19.77 14.41 30.13
C LEU A 198 19.15 14.96 31.43
N GLU A 199 19.86 15.82 32.16
CA GLU A 199 19.34 16.51 33.35
C GLU A 199 18.13 17.38 33.02
N ARG A 200 18.21 18.17 31.94
CA ARG A 200 17.07 18.99 31.46
C ARG A 200 15.85 18.13 31.12
N GLN A 201 16.05 16.99 30.44
CA GLN A 201 14.95 16.09 30.12
C GLN A 201 14.35 15.45 31.37
N SER A 202 15.18 15.02 32.32
CA SER A 202 14.74 14.39 33.57
C SER A 202 14.00 15.37 34.50
N ALA A 203 14.39 16.65 34.53
CA ALA A 203 13.67 17.68 35.27
C ALA A 203 12.28 17.94 34.64
N ARG A 204 12.21 17.95 33.31
CA ARG A 204 10.98 18.20 32.56
C ARG A 204 9.96 17.08 32.69
N SER A 205 10.41 15.83 32.73
CA SER A 205 9.54 14.66 32.90
C SER A 205 8.97 14.51 34.32
N ARG A 206 9.58 15.18 35.32
CA ARG A 206 9.15 15.16 36.74
C ARG A 206 8.20 16.29 37.12
N GLY A 207 8.18 17.38 36.33
CA GLY A 207 7.47 18.61 36.66
C GLY A 207 6.11 18.80 35.97
N THR A 208 5.60 17.77 35.28
CA THR A 208 4.34 17.78 34.51
C THR A 208 3.43 16.65 34.95
#